data_AF-A0A942C5V6-F1
#
_entry.id   AF-A0A942C5V6-F1
#
_cell.length_a   1.000
_cell.length_b   1.000
_cell.length_c   1.000
_cell.angle_alpha   90.00
_cell.angle_beta   90.00
_cell.angle_gamma   90.00
#
_symmetry.space_group_name_H-M   'P 1'
#
loop_
_entity.id
_entity.type
_entity.pdbx_description
1 polymer ?
#
loop_
_entity_poly.entity_id
_entity_poly.type
_entity_poly.pdbx_seq_one_letter_code
_entity_poly.pdbx_strand_id
1 'polypeptide(L)'
;MQKRKIVTQIVLWGFVLSAGLLTGGSIFEGAVLTPLWSHALPESVRQWPYGTVQSKFFAVATPLYALFSLALLLVSRWMPQQQRKWAWVAGLCGLIVVIATFTFFFPILQKTEGAQGAGLSGEEIVRLVHQFKTWHWGRWVLLIGSWLAGLRAFNLSGESPQQGAEVL
;
A
#
# COMPACT_ATOMS: atom_id res chain seq x y z
N MET A 1 4.33 -31.14 -5.83
CA MET A 1 3.98 -30.38 -4.59
C MET A 1 5.05 -29.38 -4.18
N GLN A 2 6.34 -29.72 -4.25
CA GLN A 2 7.47 -28.84 -3.91
C GLN A 2 7.51 -27.51 -4.70
N LYS A 3 7.33 -27.56 -6.04
CA LYS A 3 7.28 -26.34 -6.88
C LYS A 3 6.21 -25.34 -6.42
N ARG A 4 5.02 -25.83 -6.02
CA ARG A 4 3.92 -24.96 -5.52
C ARG A 4 4.29 -24.27 -4.22
N LYS A 5 4.93 -25.00 -3.29
CA LYS A 5 5.44 -24.45 -2.01
C LYS A 5 6.49 -23.36 -2.24
N ILE A 6 7.45 -23.61 -3.13
CA ILE A 6 8.48 -22.62 -3.49
C ILE A 6 7.83 -21.35 -4.05
N VAL A 7 6.91 -21.49 -5.00
CA VAL A 7 6.20 -20.33 -5.58
C VAL A 7 5.41 -19.57 -4.51
N THR A 8 4.70 -20.26 -3.62
CA THR A 8 3.95 -19.58 -2.54
C THR A 8 4.87 -18.83 -1.59
N GLN A 9 6.02 -19.39 -1.24
CA GLN A 9 7.00 -18.71 -0.40
C GLN A 9 7.61 -17.49 -1.09
N ILE A 10 8.00 -17.59 -2.36
CA ILE A 10 8.52 -16.46 -3.14
C ILE A 10 7.50 -15.33 -3.19
N VAL A 11 6.23 -15.65 -3.48
CA VAL A 11 5.15 -14.65 -3.54
C VAL A 11 4.89 -14.02 -2.18
N LEU A 12 4.89 -14.79 -1.09
CA LEU A 12 4.72 -14.24 0.26
C LEU A 12 5.86 -13.32 0.66
N TRP A 13 7.11 -13.71 0.39
CA TRP A 13 8.28 -12.85 0.60
C TRP A 13 8.17 -11.55 -0.20
N GLY A 14 7.92 -11.66 -1.51
CA GLY A 14 7.75 -10.49 -2.39
C GLY A 14 6.62 -9.58 -1.95
N PHE A 15 5.50 -10.16 -1.50
CA PHE A 15 4.39 -9.42 -0.92
C PHE A 15 4.80 -8.68 0.35
N VAL A 16 5.38 -9.36 1.35
CA VAL A 16 5.73 -8.75 2.64
C VAL A 16 6.73 -7.61 2.45
N LEU A 17 7.73 -7.79 1.59
CA LEU A 17 8.74 -6.77 1.30
C LEU A 17 8.13 -5.57 0.57
N SER A 18 7.35 -5.79 -0.49
CA SER A 18 6.71 -4.70 -1.24
C SER A 18 5.65 -3.96 -0.41
N ALA A 19 4.87 -4.68 0.40
CA ALA A 19 3.89 -4.12 1.33
C ALA A 19 4.58 -3.26 2.41
N GLY A 20 5.69 -3.74 2.98
CA GLY A 20 6.47 -2.98 3.96
C GLY A 20 7.06 -1.70 3.36
N LEU A 21 7.66 -1.78 2.17
CA LEU A 21 8.17 -0.61 1.45
C LEU A 21 7.07 0.41 1.17
N LEU A 22 5.92 -0.03 0.65
CA LEU A 22 4.81 0.87 0.34
C LEU A 22 4.18 1.47 1.61
N THR A 23 4.07 0.69 2.69
CA THR A 23 3.59 1.17 3.99
C THR A 23 4.50 2.25 4.54
N GLY A 24 5.81 2.01 4.60
CA GLY A 24 6.80 2.99 5.05
C GLY A 24 6.81 4.25 4.19
N GLY A 25 6.80 4.09 2.86
CA GLY A 25 6.73 5.22 1.92
C GLY A 25 5.44 6.03 2.07
N SER A 26 4.30 5.38 2.29
CA SER A 26 3.01 6.02 2.52
C SER A 26 2.96 6.78 3.84
N ILE A 27 3.60 6.26 4.89
CA ILE A 27 3.76 6.95 6.17
C ILE A 27 4.64 8.19 5.98
N PHE A 28 5.78 8.04 5.31
CA PHE A 28 6.67 9.17 4.98
C PHE A 28 5.94 10.25 4.15
N GLU A 29 5.16 9.85 3.14
CA GLU A 29 4.35 10.78 2.33
C GLU A 29 3.38 11.57 3.20
N GLY A 30 2.63 10.92 4.10
CA GLY A 30 1.62 11.61 4.91
C GLY A 30 2.20 12.40 6.09
N ALA A 31 3.26 11.91 6.72
CA ALA A 31 3.83 12.50 7.92
C ALA A 31 4.91 13.55 7.63
N VAL A 32 5.64 13.43 6.52
CA VAL A 32 6.77 14.30 6.18
C VAL A 32 6.46 15.15 4.96
N LEU A 33 6.14 14.55 3.81
CA LEU A 33 5.97 15.32 2.57
C LEU A 33 4.69 16.16 2.57
N THR A 34 3.56 15.58 2.97
CA THR A 34 2.25 16.24 2.92
C THR A 34 2.23 17.53 3.73
N PRO A 35 2.75 17.61 4.97
CA PRO A 35 2.82 18.87 5.70
C PRO A 35 3.65 19.94 5.00
N LEU A 36 4.72 19.60 4.30
CA LEU A 36 5.59 20.59 3.64
C LEU A 36 4.83 21.41 2.60
N TRP A 37 4.03 20.75 1.75
CA TRP A 37 3.28 21.43 0.69
C TRP A 37 1.85 21.84 1.10
N SER A 38 1.32 21.37 2.25
CA SER A 38 -0.06 21.64 2.70
C SER A 38 -0.22 22.47 3.99
N HIS A 39 0.86 23.08 4.51
CA HIS A 39 0.82 23.77 5.80
C HIS A 39 -0.01 25.08 5.80
N ALA A 40 -0.08 25.80 4.68
CA ALA A 40 -0.74 27.10 4.57
C ALA A 40 -1.53 27.20 3.26
N LEU A 41 -2.64 26.45 3.18
CA LEU A 41 -3.46 26.37 1.98
C LEU A 41 -4.26 27.66 1.73
N PRO A 42 -4.51 28.02 0.46
CA PRO A 42 -4.01 27.38 -0.77
C PRO A 42 -2.59 27.79 -1.19
N GLU A 43 -1.99 28.82 -0.57
CA GLU A 43 -0.72 29.42 -0.97
C GLU A 43 0.44 28.43 -0.98
N SER A 44 0.53 27.54 0.03
CA SER A 44 1.61 26.56 0.13
C SER A 44 1.63 25.55 -1.03
N VAL A 45 0.46 25.23 -1.62
CA VAL A 45 0.36 24.38 -2.82
C VAL A 45 0.85 25.14 -4.05
N ARG A 46 0.45 26.40 -4.21
CA ARG A 46 0.83 27.23 -5.35
C ARG A 46 2.33 27.53 -5.39
N GLN A 47 2.92 27.68 -4.21
CA GLN A 47 4.34 28.01 -4.05
C GLN A 47 5.24 26.77 -3.94
N TRP A 48 4.68 25.56 -4.00
CA TRP A 48 5.45 24.32 -3.82
C TRP A 48 6.47 24.12 -4.94
N PRO A 49 7.80 24.20 -4.68
CA PRO A 49 8.78 24.27 -5.77
C PRO A 49 9.25 22.88 -6.25
N TYR A 50 8.93 21.81 -5.52
CA TYR A 50 9.52 20.49 -5.76
C TYR A 50 8.65 19.54 -6.58
N GLY A 51 7.41 19.94 -6.91
CA GLY A 51 6.46 19.10 -7.62
C GLY A 51 6.27 17.72 -6.95
N THR A 52 6.05 16.67 -7.75
CA THR A 52 5.88 15.30 -7.23
C THR A 52 7.21 14.58 -7.03
N VAL A 53 8.01 15.03 -6.06
CA VAL A 53 9.36 14.48 -5.77
C VAL A 53 9.34 12.98 -5.46
N GLN A 54 8.26 12.48 -4.87
CA GLN A 54 8.06 11.07 -4.51
C GLN A 54 7.60 10.19 -5.67
N SER A 55 7.24 10.78 -6.82
CA SER A 55 6.67 10.04 -7.96
C SER A 55 7.55 8.88 -8.42
N LYS A 56 8.87 9.08 -8.47
CA LYS A 56 9.84 8.04 -8.90
C LYS A 56 9.81 6.82 -8.00
N PHE A 57 9.69 7.02 -6.68
CA PHE A 57 9.58 5.92 -5.73
C PHE A 57 8.26 5.16 -5.92
N PHE A 58 7.13 5.89 -5.93
CA PHE A 58 5.81 5.27 -6.02
C PHE A 58 5.52 4.64 -7.39
N ALA A 59 6.17 5.13 -8.46
CA ALA A 59 6.10 4.55 -9.80
C ALA A 59 6.65 3.11 -9.84
N VAL A 60 7.53 2.74 -8.91
CA VAL A 60 8.06 1.37 -8.80
C VAL A 60 7.37 0.61 -7.66
N ALA A 61 7.25 1.23 -6.48
CA ALA A 61 6.71 0.57 -5.30
C ALA A 61 5.24 0.16 -5.46
N THR A 62 4.40 1.01 -6.07
CA THR A 62 2.96 0.74 -6.22
C THR A 62 2.69 -0.41 -7.20
N PRO A 63 3.25 -0.44 -8.43
CA PRO A 63 3.06 -1.58 -9.32
C PRO A 63 3.61 -2.89 -8.78
N LEU A 64 4.76 -2.85 -8.07
CA LEU A 64 5.34 -4.04 -7.45
C LEU A 64 4.42 -4.61 -6.37
N TYR A 65 3.88 -3.75 -5.51
CA TYR A 65 2.91 -4.16 -4.50
C TYR A 65 1.60 -4.67 -5.11
N ALA A 66 1.11 -4.05 -6.19
CA ALA A 66 -0.06 -4.51 -6.92
C ALA A 66 0.15 -5.92 -7.50
N LEU A 67 1.30 -6.14 -8.14
CA LEU A 67 1.69 -7.43 -8.71
C LEU A 67 1.69 -8.52 -7.63
N PHE A 68 2.34 -8.28 -6.49
CA PHE A 68 2.40 -9.28 -5.43
C PHE A 68 1.08 -9.44 -4.69
N SER A 69 0.25 -8.40 -4.56
CA SER A 69 -1.11 -8.51 -4.02
C SER A 69 -1.98 -9.44 -4.89
N LEU A 70 -1.95 -9.24 -6.21
CA LEU A 70 -2.66 -10.10 -7.15
C LEU A 70 -2.10 -11.52 -7.16
N ALA A 71 -0.77 -11.68 -7.24
CA ALA A 71 -0.12 -12.97 -7.21
C ALA A 71 -0.48 -13.74 -5.93
N LEU A 72 -0.49 -13.07 -4.77
CA LEU A 72 -0.84 -13.66 -3.49
C LEU A 72 -2.26 -14.23 -3.49
N LEU A 73 -3.24 -13.50 -4.04
CA LEU A 73 -4.60 -14.00 -4.21
C LEU A 73 -4.64 -15.25 -5.09
N LEU A 74 -3.94 -15.25 -6.23
CA LEU A 74 -3.94 -16.36 -7.17
C LEU A 74 -3.29 -17.63 -6.60
N VAL A 75 -2.19 -17.49 -5.84
CA VAL A 75 -1.45 -18.64 -5.27
C VAL A 75 -2.01 -19.10 -3.94
N SER A 76 -2.83 -18.29 -3.25
CA SER A 76 -3.44 -18.62 -1.96
C SER A 76 -4.25 -19.93 -1.96
N ARG A 77 -4.80 -20.32 -3.12
CA ARG A 77 -5.51 -21.60 -3.31
C ARG A 77 -4.62 -22.83 -3.08
N TRP A 78 -3.30 -22.67 -3.11
CA TRP A 78 -2.34 -23.72 -2.81
C TRP A 78 -1.93 -23.77 -1.33
N MET A 79 -2.39 -22.81 -0.52
CA MET A 79 -2.10 -22.72 0.91
C MET A 79 -3.14 -23.49 1.75
N PRO A 80 -2.77 -23.99 2.94
CA PRO A 80 -3.71 -24.49 3.95
C PRO A 80 -4.75 -23.44 4.32
N GLN A 81 -5.91 -23.88 4.83
CA GLN A 81 -7.07 -23.00 5.04
C GLN A 81 -6.78 -21.80 5.94
N GLN A 82 -6.04 -22.00 7.05
CA GLN A 82 -5.73 -20.92 7.98
C GLN A 82 -4.80 -19.88 7.36
N GLN A 83 -3.73 -20.31 6.69
CA GLN A 83 -2.82 -19.44 5.95
C GLN A 83 -3.53 -18.70 4.82
N ARG A 84 -4.41 -19.41 4.08
CA ARG A 84 -5.17 -18.87 2.95
C ARG A 84 -6.04 -17.69 3.36
N LYS A 85 -6.74 -17.77 4.49
CA LYS A 85 -7.60 -16.67 4.98
C LYS A 85 -6.79 -15.37 5.11
N TRP A 86 -5.62 -15.44 5.72
CA TRP A 86 -4.74 -14.28 5.89
C TRP A 86 -4.15 -13.79 4.57
N ALA A 87 -3.74 -14.69 3.67
CA ALA A 87 -3.26 -14.33 2.34
C ALA A 87 -4.35 -13.62 1.49
N TRP A 88 -5.61 -14.03 1.64
CA TRP A 88 -6.75 -13.38 0.99
C TRP A 88 -7.00 -11.98 1.51
N VAL A 89 -7.05 -11.81 2.85
CA VAL A 89 -7.23 -10.49 3.46
C VAL A 89 -6.10 -9.56 3.02
N ALA A 90 -4.86 -10.02 3.07
CA ALA A 90 -3.69 -9.27 2.62
C ALA A 90 -3.81 -8.83 1.15
N GLY A 91 -4.02 -9.78 0.24
CA GLY A 91 -4.12 -9.48 -1.18
C GLY A 91 -5.30 -8.56 -1.54
N LEU A 92 -6.47 -8.75 -0.91
CA LEU A 92 -7.66 -7.93 -1.15
C LEU A 92 -7.48 -6.50 -0.64
N CYS A 93 -7.00 -6.32 0.60
CA CYS A 93 -6.68 -4.99 1.13
C CYS A 93 -5.64 -4.29 0.25
N GLY A 94 -4.62 -5.01 -0.22
CA GLY A 94 -3.63 -4.48 -1.13
C GLY A 94 -4.20 -3.99 -2.46
N LEU A 95 -5.05 -4.79 -3.11
CA LEU A 95 -5.71 -4.36 -4.35
C LEU A 95 -6.66 -3.17 -4.15
N ILE A 96 -7.42 -3.14 -3.04
CA ILE A 96 -8.28 -1.99 -2.71
C ILE A 96 -7.45 -0.71 -2.59
N VAL A 97 -6.32 -0.77 -1.89
CA VAL A 97 -5.39 0.38 -1.77
C VAL A 97 -4.86 0.80 -3.14
N VAL A 98 -4.43 -0.14 -3.97
CA VAL A 98 -3.89 0.17 -5.30
C VAL A 98 -4.95 0.83 -6.18
N ILE A 99 -6.16 0.28 -6.21
CA ILE A 99 -7.27 0.84 -6.99
C ILE A 99 -7.58 2.26 -6.49
N ALA A 100 -7.77 2.44 -5.18
CA ALA A 100 -7.99 3.76 -4.59
C ALA A 100 -6.85 4.74 -4.88
N THR A 101 -5.61 4.26 -4.92
CA THR A 101 -4.44 5.09 -5.24
C THR A 101 -4.58 5.68 -6.63
N PHE A 102 -4.89 4.86 -7.65
CA PHE A 102 -4.99 5.35 -9.02
C PHE A 102 -6.27 6.10 -9.33
N THR A 103 -7.40 5.75 -8.69
CA THR A 103 -8.69 6.37 -8.98
C THR A 103 -8.97 7.63 -8.15
N PHE A 104 -8.34 7.75 -6.98
CA PHE A 104 -8.63 8.83 -6.03
C PHE A 104 -7.40 9.64 -5.64
N PHE A 105 -6.35 9.02 -5.08
CA PHE A 105 -5.21 9.77 -4.53
C PHE A 105 -4.32 10.39 -5.61
N PHE A 106 -3.98 9.62 -6.65
CA PHE A 106 -3.09 10.06 -7.72
C PHE A 106 -3.65 11.27 -8.50
N PRO A 107 -4.94 11.29 -8.91
CA PRO A 107 -5.54 12.48 -9.51
C PRO A 107 -5.50 13.72 -8.62
N ILE A 108 -5.70 13.57 -7.31
CA ILE A 108 -5.62 14.69 -6.37
C ILE A 108 -4.19 15.24 -6.31
N LEU A 109 -3.18 14.37 -6.14
CA LEU A 109 -1.77 14.77 -6.11
C LEU A 109 -1.33 15.43 -7.42
N GLN A 110 -1.76 14.92 -8.57
CA GLN A 110 -1.44 15.53 -9.86
C GLN A 110 -2.00 16.95 -9.97
N LYS A 111 -3.26 17.17 -9.57
CA LYS A 111 -3.89 18.49 -9.62
C LYS A 111 -3.32 19.47 -8.59
N THR A 112 -2.94 18.96 -7.43
CA THR A 112 -2.44 19.77 -6.31
C THR A 112 -0.92 19.87 -6.36
N GLU A 113 -0.20 18.92 -5.77
CA GLU A 113 1.26 18.91 -5.69
C GLU A 113 1.97 18.97 -7.06
N GLY A 114 1.46 18.27 -8.07
CA GLY A 114 2.07 18.19 -9.40
C GLY A 114 1.88 19.45 -10.25
N ALA A 115 0.65 19.90 -10.39
CA ALA A 115 0.28 21.06 -11.19
C ALA A 115 0.18 22.36 -10.36
N GLN A 116 0.55 22.33 -9.08
CA GLN A 116 0.51 23.47 -8.15
C GLN A 116 -0.89 24.13 -8.05
N GLY A 117 -1.96 23.35 -8.29
CA GLY A 117 -3.33 23.87 -8.32
C GLY A 117 -3.65 24.72 -9.56
N ALA A 118 -2.85 24.65 -10.63
CA ALA A 118 -3.11 25.39 -11.86
C ALA A 118 -4.52 25.11 -12.41
N GLY A 119 -5.26 26.18 -12.69
CA GLY A 119 -6.64 26.11 -13.18
C GLY A 119 -7.69 25.82 -12.10
N LEU A 120 -7.31 25.70 -10.82
CA LEU A 120 -8.22 25.51 -9.70
C LEU A 120 -8.40 26.78 -8.88
N SER A 121 -9.60 26.97 -8.32
CA SER A 121 -9.84 28.00 -7.31
C SER A 121 -9.14 27.66 -5.99
N GLY A 122 -8.96 28.66 -5.11
CA GLY A 122 -8.41 28.43 -3.77
C GLY A 122 -9.25 27.44 -2.96
N GLU A 123 -10.57 27.53 -3.05
CA GLU A 123 -11.50 26.62 -2.37
C GLU A 123 -11.40 25.18 -2.90
N GLU A 124 -11.22 25.00 -4.20
CA GLU A 124 -11.04 23.68 -4.80
C GLU A 124 -9.74 23.03 -4.34
N ILE A 125 -8.64 23.79 -4.28
CA ILE A 125 -7.36 23.32 -3.73
C ILE A 125 -7.56 22.88 -2.28
N VAL A 126 -8.13 23.74 -1.43
CA VAL A 126 -8.39 23.44 -0.01
C VAL A 126 -9.22 22.16 0.13
N ARG A 127 -10.32 22.04 -0.62
CA ARG A 127 -11.19 20.85 -0.61
C ARG A 127 -10.43 19.57 -0.98
N LEU A 128 -9.68 19.59 -2.08
CA LEU A 128 -8.95 18.41 -2.55
C LEU A 128 -7.88 17.97 -1.56
N VAL A 129 -7.14 18.92 -0.97
CA VAL A 129 -6.11 18.61 0.01
C VAL A 129 -6.71 18.07 1.31
N HIS A 130 -7.83 18.61 1.78
CA HIS A 130 -8.54 18.05 2.93
C HIS A 130 -9.07 16.64 2.66
N GLN A 131 -9.61 16.39 1.46
CA GLN A 131 -10.02 15.05 1.04
C GLN A 131 -8.84 14.08 1.05
N PHE A 132 -7.71 14.47 0.45
CA PHE A 132 -6.49 13.68 0.46
C PHE A 132 -6.07 13.34 1.89
N LYS A 133 -5.88 14.34 2.75
CA LYS A 133 -5.41 14.16 4.14
C LYS A 133 -6.35 13.29 4.97
N THR A 134 -7.67 13.47 4.82
CA THR A 134 -8.67 12.69 5.55
C THR A 134 -8.64 11.22 5.14
N TRP A 135 -8.71 10.95 3.83
CA TRP A 135 -8.74 9.58 3.32
C TRP A 135 -7.40 8.85 3.44
N HIS A 136 -6.30 9.60 3.58
CA HIS A 136 -4.97 9.02 3.82
C HIS A 136 -4.92 8.13 5.06
N TRP A 137 -5.65 8.49 6.12
CA TRP A 137 -5.77 7.67 7.32
C TRP A 137 -6.41 6.31 7.03
N GLY A 138 -7.50 6.29 6.25
CA GLY A 138 -8.13 5.05 5.80
C GLY A 138 -7.19 4.21 4.95
N ARG A 139 -6.40 4.86 4.07
CA ARG A 139 -5.36 4.21 3.27
C ARG A 139 -4.28 3.56 4.14
N TRP A 140 -3.84 4.22 5.21
CA TRP A 140 -2.89 3.66 6.16
C TRP A 140 -3.44 2.45 6.91
N VAL A 141 -4.67 2.52 7.40
CA VAL A 141 -5.32 1.38 8.06
C VAL A 141 -5.35 0.17 7.14
N LEU A 142 -5.73 0.37 5.87
CA LEU A 142 -5.75 -0.73 4.88
C LEU A 142 -4.34 -1.23 4.52
N LEU A 143 -3.35 -0.36 4.35
CA LEU A 143 -1.96 -0.74 4.07
C LEU A 143 -1.35 -1.54 5.22
N ILE A 144 -1.46 -1.03 6.44
CA ILE A 144 -0.94 -1.69 7.64
C ILE A 144 -1.68 -3.00 7.86
N GLY A 145 -3.01 -3.03 7.74
CA GLY A 145 -3.80 -4.25 7.85
C GLY A 145 -3.42 -5.30 6.79
N SER A 146 -3.21 -4.86 5.55
CA SER A 146 -2.72 -5.71 4.46
C SER A 146 -1.34 -6.31 4.78
N TRP A 147 -0.41 -5.48 5.23
CA TRP A 147 0.95 -5.91 5.56
C TRP A 147 0.97 -6.87 6.76
N LEU A 148 0.24 -6.58 7.83
CA LEU A 148 0.12 -7.45 9.01
C LEU A 148 -0.53 -8.79 8.67
N ALA A 149 -1.57 -8.79 7.82
CA ALA A 149 -2.18 -10.02 7.33
C ALA A 149 -1.18 -10.84 6.49
N GLY A 150 -0.36 -10.18 5.66
CA GLY A 150 0.73 -10.82 4.92
C GLY A 150 1.79 -11.43 5.82
N LEU A 151 2.23 -10.70 6.85
CA LEU A 151 3.16 -11.20 7.86
C LEU A 151 2.58 -12.41 8.62
N ARG A 152 1.29 -12.39 8.94
CA ARG A 152 0.63 -13.54 9.56
C ARG A 152 0.58 -14.75 8.64
N ALA A 153 0.25 -14.55 7.36
CA ALA A 153 0.28 -15.62 6.35
C ALA A 153 1.70 -16.15 6.11
N PHE A 154 2.70 -15.29 6.20
CA PHE A 154 4.11 -15.64 6.12
C PHE A 154 4.56 -16.48 7.31
N ASN A 155 4.23 -16.06 8.54
CA ASN A 155 4.55 -16.81 9.76
C ASN A 155 3.94 -18.22 9.75
N LEU A 156 2.66 -18.34 9.38
CA LEU A 156 1.97 -19.62 9.24
C LEU A 156 2.54 -20.54 8.14
N SER A 157 3.42 -20.02 7.28
CA SER A 157 4.12 -20.82 6.27
C SER A 157 5.33 -21.59 6.84
N GLY A 158 5.85 -21.15 7.99
CA GLY A 158 6.97 -21.77 8.70
C GLY A 158 6.55 -22.83 9.72
N GLU A 159 5.32 -22.74 10.25
CA GLU A 159 4.72 -23.73 11.14
C GLU A 159 4.44 -25.03 10.36
N SER A 160 5.35 -26.01 10.43
CA SER A 160 5.15 -27.34 9.84
C SER A 160 4.30 -28.22 10.77
N PRO A 161 3.41 -29.10 10.26
CA PRO A 161 2.56 -29.98 11.09
C PRO A 161 3.30 -30.99 11.99
N GLN A 162 4.62 -31.07 11.96
CA GLN A 162 5.40 -32.10 12.68
C GLN A 162 5.71 -31.76 14.14
N GLN A 163 5.50 -30.52 14.60
CA GLN A 163 5.82 -30.13 15.99
C GLN A 163 4.80 -30.59 17.05
N GLY A 164 3.73 -31.30 16.66
CA GLY A 164 2.70 -31.80 17.58
C GLY A 164 2.73 -33.31 17.84
N ALA A 165 3.65 -34.08 17.22
CA ALA A 165 3.60 -35.54 17.23
C ALA A 165 4.76 -36.23 18.01
N GLU A 166 5.68 -35.47 18.61
CA GLU A 166 6.80 -36.02 19.40
C GLU A 166 6.59 -35.93 20.93
N VAL A 167 5.36 -35.63 21.39
CA VAL A 167 5.04 -35.61 22.83
C VAL A 167 3.76 -36.39 23.10
N LEU A 168 3.77 -37.70 22.80
CA LEU A 168 2.91 -38.74 23.38
C LEU A 168 3.64 -40.09 23.27
#